data_AF-A0A956AGG0-F1
#
_entry.id   AF-A0A956AGG0-F1
#
_cell.length_a   1.000
_cell.length_b   1.000
_cell.length_c   1.000
_cell.angle_alpha   90.00
_cell.angle_beta   90.00
_cell.angle_gamma   90.00
#
_symmetry.space_group_name_H-M   'P 1'
#
loop_
_entity.id
_entity.type
_entity.pdbx_description
1 polymer ?
#
loop_
_entity_poly.entity_id
_entity_poly.type
_entity_poly.pdbx_seq_one_letter_code
_entity_poly.pdbx_strand_id
1 'polypeptide(L)' 'MSQTPPIEPPFFARTRLPTEHGDFDVRVLVDAEGREHVALSVGELAGAEDVLVRMHSECLTSEV' A
#
# COMPACT_ATOMS: atom_id res chain seq x y z
N MET A 1 0.22 -3.47 29.05
CA MET A 1 1.05 -3.63 27.83
C MET A 1 0.13 -4.20 26.76
N SER A 2 -0.56 -3.32 26.04
CA SER A 2 -1.58 -3.69 25.06
C SER A 2 -0.89 -4.19 23.79
N GLN A 3 -0.88 -5.50 23.58
CA GLN A 3 -0.55 -6.06 22.27
C GLN A 3 -1.72 -5.73 21.34
N THR A 4 -1.50 -4.76 20.45
CA THR A 4 -2.34 -4.61 19.26
C THR A 4 -2.12 -5.87 18.43
N PRO A 5 -3.18 -6.63 18.07
CA PRO A 5 -3.02 -7.80 17.21
C PRO A 5 -2.41 -7.37 15.87
N PRO A 6 -1.66 -8.25 15.17
CA PRO A 6 -1.17 -7.94 13.84
C PRO A 6 -2.39 -7.66 12.96
N ILE A 7 -2.51 -6.42 12.49
CA ILE A 7 -3.50 -6.07 11.49
C ILE A 7 -3.00 -6.74 10.21
N GLU A 8 -3.57 -7.89 9.88
CA GLU A 8 -3.61 -8.35 8.49
C GLU A 8 -4.81 -7.60 7.88
N PRO A 9 -4.62 -6.40 7.29
CA PRO A 9 -5.74 -5.74 6.65
C PRO A 9 -6.24 -6.69 5.57
N PRO A 10 -7.55 -7.04 5.54
CA PRO A 10 -8.07 -7.84 4.46
C PRO A 10 -7.78 -7.09 3.16
N PHE A 11 -6.95 -7.68 2.29
CA PHE A 11 -6.71 -7.11 0.97
C PHE A 11 -8.07 -7.10 0.25
N PHE A 12 -8.58 -5.90 -0.03
CA PHE A 12 -9.91 -5.75 -0.62
C PHE A 12 -9.86 -5.93 -2.14
N ALA A 13 -8.80 -5.41 -2.76
CA ALA A 13 -8.60 -5.50 -4.21
C ALA A 13 -7.10 -5.45 -4.56
N ARG A 14 -6.77 -6.01 -5.74
CA ARG A 14 -5.43 -5.99 -6.33
C ARG A 14 -5.53 -5.74 -7.84
N THR A 15 -4.67 -4.89 -8.39
CA THR A 15 -4.59 -4.65 -9.83
C THR A 15 -3.16 -4.31 -10.26
N ARG A 16 -2.92 -4.28 -11.58
CA ARG A 16 -1.71 -3.71 -12.17
C ARG A 16 -1.99 -2.30 -12.66
N LEU A 17 -1.08 -1.37 -12.33
CA LEU A 17 -1.13 0.02 -12.77
C LEU A 17 0.09 0.33 -13.64
N PRO A 18 -0.07 0.36 -14.97
CA PRO A 18 0.98 0.81 -15.88
C PRO A 18 1.14 2.34 -15.76
N THR A 19 2.37 2.81 -15.61
CA THR A 19 2.72 4.23 -15.57
C THR A 19 3.91 4.52 -16.49
N GLU A 20 4.23 5.79 -16.73
CA GLU A 20 5.46 6.17 -17.45
C GLU A 20 6.75 5.73 -16.73
N HIS A 21 6.66 5.47 -15.42
CA HIS A 21 7.78 5.03 -14.58
C HIS A 21 7.86 3.50 -14.41
N GLY A 22 6.98 2.75 -15.08
CA GLY A 22 6.89 1.29 -15.02
C GLY A 22 5.57 0.78 -14.47
N ASP A 23 5.49 -0.54 -14.32
CA ASP A 23 4.30 -1.24 -13.81
C ASP A 23 4.35 -1.38 -12.29
N PHE A 24 3.28 -0.95 -11.63
CA PHE A 24 3.09 -1.13 -10.20
C PHE A 24 2.04 -2.20 -9.90
N ASP A 25 2.32 -3.05 -8.91
CA ASP A 25 1.31 -3.85 -8.24
C ASP A 25 0.61 -2.96 -7.22
N VAL A 26 -0.70 -2.77 -7.41
CA VAL A 26 -1.54 -1.93 -6.56
C VAL A 26 -2.36 -2.82 -5.65
N ARG A 27 -2.32 -2.55 -4.35
CA ARG A 27 -3.14 -3.25 -3.35
C ARG A 27 -3.95 -2.25 -2.55
N VAL A 28 -5.23 -2.56 -2.37
CA VAL A 28 -6.13 -1.81 -1.48
C VAL A 28 -6.12 -2.48 -0.12
N LEU A 29 -5.83 -1.68 0.90
CA LEU A 29 -5.78 -2.04 2.31
C LEU A 29 -6.93 -1.32 3.01
N VAL A 30 -7.62 -2.00 3.91
CA VAL A 30 -8.70 -1.39 4.71
C VAL A 30 -8.27 -1.38 6.17
N ASP A 31 -8.32 -0.22 6.82
CA ASP A 31 -8.01 -0.10 8.25
C ASP A 31 -9.19 -0.49 9.15
N ALA A 32 -8.98 -0.44 10.46
CA ALA A 32 -9.98 -0.81 11.45
C ALA A 32 -11.21 0.12 11.45
N GLU A 33 -11.06 1.35 10.92
CA GLU A 33 -12.14 2.33 10.77
C GLU A 33 -12.84 2.20 9.40
N GLY A 34 -12.42 1.26 8.55
CA GLY A 34 -12.99 1.04 7.23
C GLY A 34 -12.48 2.00 6.15
N ARG A 35 -11.40 2.75 6.40
CA ARG A 35 -10.80 3.63 5.39
C ARG A 35 -9.92 2.83 4.44
N GLU A 36 -10.01 3.15 3.16
CA GLU A 36 -9.21 2.54 2.11
C GLU A 36 -7.87 3.27 1.96
N HIS A 37 -6.80 2.49 1.91
CA HIS A 37 -5.43 2.93 1.66
C HIS A 37 -4.86 2.15 0.49
N VAL A 38 -3.90 2.73 -0.22
CA VAL A 38 -3.27 2.10 -1.39
C VAL A 38 -1.79 1.89 -1.16
N ALA A 39 -1.32 0.67 -1.43
CA ALA A 39 0.10 0.36 -1.51
C ALA A 39 0.48 0.09 -2.98
N LEU A 40 1.53 0.77 -3.44
CA LEU A 40 2.17 0.56 -4.74
C LEU A 40 3.49 -0.16 -4.52
N SER A 41 3.72 -1.26 -5.25
CA SER A 41 4.95 -2.05 -5.12
C SER A 41 5.47 -2.49 -6.48
N VAL A 42 6.79 -2.72 -6.55
CA VAL A 42 7.50 -3.21 -7.74
C VAL A 42 8.40 -4.35 -7.31
N GLY A 43 8.37 -5.45 -8.07
CA GLY A 43 9.18 -6.65 -7.81
C GLY A 43 8.60 -7.59 -6.74
N GLU A 44 9.42 -8.54 -6.30
CA GLU A 44 9.10 -9.47 -5.22
C GLU A 44 9.63 -8.92 -3.90
N LEU A 45 8.74 -8.78 -2.91
CA LEU A 45 9.06 -8.19 -1.61
C LEU A 45 9.21 -9.24 -0.50
N ALA A 46 8.74 -10.47 -0.72
CA ALA A 46 8.84 -11.53 0.27
C ALA A 46 10.30 -11.86 0.58
N GLY A 47 10.71 -11.65 1.83
CA GLY A 47 12.09 -11.89 2.29
C GLY A 47 13.10 -10.84 1.83
N ALA A 48 12.66 -9.72 1.24
CA ALA A 48 13.54 -8.61 0.91
C ALA A 48 13.90 -7.81 2.17
N GLU A 49 15.18 -7.46 2.30
CA GLU A 49 15.70 -6.57 3.34
C GLU A 49 16.00 -5.18 2.74
N ASP A 50 16.03 -4.14 3.58
CA ASP A 50 16.33 -2.76 3.18
C ASP A 50 15.49 -2.22 1.99
N VAL A 51 14.21 -2.59 1.95
CA VAL A 51 13.27 -2.15 0.91
C VAL A 51 13.09 -0.63 0.97
N LEU A 52 13.22 0.05 -0.17
CA LEU A 52 12.94 1.48 -0.28
C LEU A 52 11.43 1.75 -0.11
N VAL A 53 11.09 2.56 0.88
CA VAL A 53 9.69 2.89 1.21
C VAL A 53 9.46 4.40 1.16
N ARG A 54 8.33 4.79 0.58
CA ARG A 54 7.77 6.14 0.70
C ARG A 54 6.36 6.06 1.26
N MET A 55 6.12 6.77 2.36
CA MET A 55 4.78 6.97 2.91
C MET A 55 4.29 8.35 2.51
N HIS A 56 3.06 8.42 2.00
CA HIS A 56 2.49 9.62 1.42
C HIS A 56 1.04 9.78 1.89
N SER A 57 0.69 10.95 2.39
CA SER A 57 -0.69 11.29 2.75
C SER A 57 -1.40 11.86 1.55
N GLU A 58 -2.61 11.39 1.28
CA GLU A 58 -3.49 11.97 0.27
C GLU A 58 -3.75 13.45 0.58
N CYS A 59 -3.61 14.27 -0.45
CA CYS A 59 -3.84 15.71 -0.48
C CYS A 59 -4.42 16.08 -1.85
N LEU A 60 -5.75 16.02 -1.92
CA LEU A 60 -6.55 16.24 -3.13
C LEU A 60 -6.15 17.49 -3.93
N THR A 61 -5.72 18.57 -3.29
CA THR A 61 -5.37 19.82 -4.00
C THR A 61 -3.98 19.81 -4.64
N SER A 62 -3.15 18.80 -4.37
CA SER A 62 -1.75 18.76 -4.78
C SER A 62 -1.39 17.58 -5.68
N GLU A 63 -2.22 16.54 -5.74
CA GLU A 63 -1.94 15.32 -6.49
C GLU A 63 -2.67 15.21 -7.83
N VAL A 64 -3.81 15.89 -7.97
CA VAL A 64 -4.66 15.83 -9.18
C VAL A 64 -4.42 16.99 -10.13
#